data_AF-A0AAN1EN80-F1
#
_entry.id   AF-A0AAN1EN80-F1
#
_cell.length_a   1.000
_cell.length_b   1.000
_cell.length_c   1.000
_cell.angle_alpha   90.00
_cell.angle_beta   90.00
_cell.angle_gamma   90.00
#
_symmetry.space_group_name_H-M   'P 1'
#
loop_
_entity.id
_entity.type
_entity.pdbx_description
1 polymer ?
#
loop_
_entity_poly.entity_id
_entity_poly.type
_entity_poly.pdbx_seq_one_letter_code
_entity_poly.pdbx_strand_id
1 'polypeptide(L)'
;MLLKVKRVLTHLGSAVRVLDAEEARAIDDALSGIAEAVEGRAFESHFADLLSREPELPLHLRDRVTHIAAEAKNSFRDQRN
;
A
#
# COMPACT_ATOMS: atom_id res chain seq x y z
N MET A 1 31.16 -3.14 -23.87
CA MET A 1 30.95 -3.57 -22.47
C MET A 1 30.13 -2.48 -21.77
N LEU A 2 28.81 -2.66 -21.66
CA LEU A 2 27.92 -1.66 -21.06
C LEU A 2 28.00 -1.79 -19.53
N LEU A 3 28.39 -0.70 -18.85
CA LEU A 3 28.43 -0.63 -17.40
C LEU A 3 26.98 -0.70 -16.86
N LYS A 4 26.59 -1.80 -16.21
CA LYS A 4 25.28 -1.92 -15.57
C LYS A 4 25.23 -0.96 -14.38
N VAL A 5 24.39 0.07 -14.46
CA VAL A 5 24.16 1.00 -13.33
C VAL A 5 23.42 0.23 -12.23
N LYS A 6 24.05 0.12 -11.05
CA LYS A 6 23.41 -0.46 -9.86
C LYS A 6 22.71 0.64 -9.08
N ARG A 7 21.46 0.41 -8.67
CA ARG A 7 20.70 1.29 -7.80
C ARG A 7 20.80 0.76 -6.37
N VAL A 8 20.95 1.64 -5.40
CA VAL A 8 21.10 1.27 -3.98
C VAL A 8 20.07 2.02 -3.15
N LEU A 9 19.41 1.30 -2.24
CA LEU A 9 18.60 1.93 -1.21
C LEU A 9 19.53 2.51 -0.16
N THR A 10 19.31 3.77 0.20
CA THR A 10 20.07 4.44 1.24
C THR A 10 19.17 4.85 2.40
N HIS A 11 19.70 4.80 3.61
CA HIS A 11 19.07 5.33 4.82
C HIS A 11 20.10 6.15 5.58
N LEU A 12 19.81 7.43 5.82
CA LEU A 12 20.74 8.37 6.48
C LEU A 12 22.13 8.43 5.82
N GLY A 13 22.17 8.40 4.48
CA GLY A 13 23.42 8.42 3.70
C GLY A 13 24.19 7.10 3.68
N SER A 14 23.71 6.06 4.37
CA SER A 14 24.31 4.73 4.34
C SER A 14 23.59 3.84 3.32
N ALA A 15 24.34 3.17 2.44
CA ALA A 15 23.78 2.17 1.53
C ALA A 15 23.38 0.90 2.30
N VAL A 16 22.10 0.54 2.23
CA VAL A 16 21.53 -0.60 2.98
C VAL A 16 21.48 -1.85 2.10
N ARG A 17 21.06 -1.71 0.84
CA ARG A 17 20.90 -2.83 -0.09
C ARG A 17 20.94 -2.39 -1.55
N VAL A 18 21.38 -3.30 -2.43
CA VAL A 18 21.23 -3.16 -3.89
C VAL A 18 19.80 -3.49 -4.32
N LEU A 19 19.21 -2.59 -5.10
CA LEU A 19 17.89 -2.77 -5.72
C LEU A 19 18.06 -3.27 -7.15
N ASP A 20 17.13 -4.11 -7.60
CA ASP A 20 16.98 -4.35 -9.03
C ASP A 20 16.29 -3.16 -9.71
N ALA A 21 16.16 -3.24 -11.04
CA ALA A 21 15.65 -2.13 -11.83
C ALA A 21 14.14 -1.92 -11.68
N GLU A 22 13.39 -2.97 -11.37
CA GLU A 22 11.94 -2.94 -11.21
C GLU A 22 11.58 -2.37 -9.84
N GLU A 23 12.20 -2.91 -8.78
CA GLU A 23 11.99 -2.46 -7.41
C GLU A 23 12.39 -0.98 -7.24
N ALA A 24 13.53 -0.58 -7.79
CA ALA A 24 13.92 0.82 -7.73
C ALA A 24 12.97 1.74 -8.50
N ARG A 25 12.38 1.28 -9.60
CA ARG A 25 11.38 2.06 -10.34
C ARG A 25 10.10 2.21 -9.52
N ALA A 26 9.63 1.12 -8.90
CA ALA A 26 8.46 1.15 -8.04
C ALA A 26 8.64 2.11 -6.85
N ILE A 27 9.86 2.18 -6.29
CA ILE A 27 10.19 3.15 -5.23
C ILE A 27 10.15 4.60 -5.76
N ASP A 28 10.74 4.85 -6.93
CA ASP A 28 10.73 6.20 -7.55
C ASP A 28 9.29 6.67 -7.85
N ASP A 29 8.45 5.77 -8.38
CA ASP A 29 7.03 6.03 -8.66
C ASP A 29 6.29 6.30 -7.33
N ALA A 30 6.49 5.48 -6.31
CA ALA A 30 5.86 5.67 -4.99
C ALA A 30 6.24 7.01 -4.33
N LEU A 31 7.51 7.42 -4.41
CA LEU A 31 7.97 8.71 -3.89
C LEU A 31 7.35 9.88 -4.66
N SER A 32 7.24 9.77 -5.98
CA SER A 32 6.60 10.77 -6.84
C SER A 32 5.10 10.90 -6.54
N GLY A 33 4.41 9.76 -6.40
CA GLY A 33 2.99 9.71 -6.05
C GLY A 33 2.72 10.30 -4.66
N ILE A 34 3.58 10.08 -3.66
CA ILE A 34 3.45 10.72 -2.35
C ILE A 34 3.59 12.24 -2.47
N ALA A 35 4.55 12.74 -3.23
CA ALA A 35 4.73 14.18 -3.43
C ALA A 35 3.50 14.82 -4.10
N GLU A 36 2.92 14.17 -5.12
CA GLU A 36 1.70 14.63 -5.77
C GLU A 36 0.47 14.59 -4.85
N ALA A 37 0.32 13.54 -4.04
CA ALA A 37 -0.76 13.42 -3.08
C ALA A 37 -0.71 14.51 -2.00
N VAL A 38 0.48 14.84 -1.50
CA VAL A 38 0.69 15.94 -0.53
C VAL A 38 0.25 17.29 -1.12
N GLU A 39 0.42 17.46 -2.42
CA GLU A 39 0.04 18.68 -3.15
C GLU A 39 -1.41 18.63 -3.68
N GLY A 40 -2.17 17.57 -3.37
CA GLY A 40 -3.57 17.40 -3.79
C GLY A 40 -3.75 17.17 -5.29
N ARG A 41 -2.72 16.70 -5.99
CA ARG A 41 -2.79 16.32 -7.41
C ARG A 41 -3.18 14.85 -7.57
N ALA A 42 -3.58 14.47 -8.79
CA ALA A 42 -3.80 13.07 -9.14
C ALA A 42 -2.49 12.29 -9.02
N PHE A 43 -2.51 11.15 -8.34
CA PHE A 43 -1.31 10.37 -7.99
C PHE A 43 -1.49 8.86 -8.19
N GLU A 44 -2.72 8.42 -8.49
CA GLU A 44 -3.15 7.02 -8.55
C GLU A 44 -2.40 6.24 -9.62
N SER A 45 -1.98 6.89 -10.71
CA SER A 45 -1.18 6.27 -11.77
C SER A 45 0.16 5.75 -11.27
N HIS A 46 0.75 6.36 -10.23
CA HIS A 46 2.01 5.92 -9.62
C HIS A 46 1.86 4.66 -8.77
N PHE A 47 0.63 4.26 -8.46
CA PHE A 47 0.30 3.09 -7.64
C PHE A 47 -0.61 2.10 -8.39
N ALA A 48 -0.55 2.09 -9.72
CA ALA A 48 -1.44 1.29 -10.55
C ALA A 48 -1.39 -0.22 -10.22
N ASP A 49 -0.23 -0.72 -9.78
CA ASP A 49 -0.06 -2.09 -9.29
C ASP A 49 -0.86 -2.36 -8.01
N LEU A 50 -0.91 -1.39 -7.08
CA LEU A 50 -1.66 -1.50 -5.83
C LEU A 50 -3.17 -1.35 -6.03
N LEU A 51 -3.63 -0.56 -7.00
CA LEU A 51 -5.06 -0.36 -7.27
C LEU A 51 -5.79 -1.66 -7.67
N SER A 52 -5.07 -2.59 -8.28
CA SER A 52 -5.62 -3.88 -8.72
C SER A 52 -5.60 -4.96 -7.64
N ARG A 53 -5.08 -4.65 -6.44
CA ARG A 53 -4.93 -5.61 -5.34
C ARG A 53 -6.06 -5.44 -4.34
N GLU A 54 -6.75 -6.52 -4.04
CA GLU A 54 -7.71 -6.54 -2.93
C GLU A 54 -6.94 -6.41 -1.60
N PRO A 55 -7.21 -5.40 -0.78
CA PRO A 55 -6.55 -5.26 0.52
C PRO A 55 -7.06 -6.32 1.50
N GLU A 56 -6.17 -7.22 1.92
CA GLU A 56 -6.51 -8.18 2.96
C GLU A 56 -6.44 -7.54 4.35
N LEU A 57 -7.48 -7.77 5.15
CA LEU A 57 -7.46 -7.40 6.57
C LEU A 57 -6.39 -8.21 7.32
N PRO A 58 -5.51 -7.55 8.11
CA PRO A 58 -4.62 -8.23 9.04
C PRO A 58 -5.40 -9.11 10.03
N LEU A 59 -4.82 -10.25 10.44
CA LEU A 59 -5.47 -11.25 11.30
C LEU A 59 -6.12 -10.63 12.56
N HIS A 60 -5.40 -9.75 13.24
CA HIS A 60 -5.85 -9.09 14.47
C HIS A 60 -7.01 -8.09 14.28
N LEU A 61 -7.37 -7.76 13.03
CA LEU A 61 -8.54 -6.93 12.70
C LEU A 61 -9.73 -7.75 12.20
N ARG A 62 -9.52 -9.00 11.78
CA ARG A 62 -10.59 -9.88 11.26
C ARG A 62 -11.64 -10.20 12.33
N ASP A 63 -11.20 -10.42 13.57
CA ASP A 63 -12.09 -10.73 14.70
C ASP A 63 -13.01 -9.54 15.02
N ARG A 64 -12.47 -8.32 14.96
CA ARG A 64 -13.24 -7.08 15.18
C ARG A 64 -14.33 -6.90 14.13
N VAL A 65 -14.01 -7.12 12.85
CA VAL A 65 -15.01 -7.04 11.77
C VAL A 65 -16.11 -8.09 11.94
N THR A 66 -15.74 -9.30 12.36
CA THR A 66 -16.69 -10.39 12.61
C THR A 66 -17.66 -10.05 13.73
N HIS A 67 -17.17 -9.44 14.81
CA HIS A 67 -18.00 -8.99 15.93
C HIS A 67 -18.97 -7.87 15.51
N ILE A 68 -18.47 -6.84 14.82
CA ILE A 68 -19.28 -5.73 14.31
C ILE A 68 -20.39 -6.24 13.37
N ALA A 69 -20.06 -7.19 12.50
CA ALA A 69 -21.03 -7.78 11.58
C ALA A 69 -22.10 -8.62 12.31
N ALA A 70 -21.75 -9.28 13.42
CA ALA A 70 -22.69 -10.04 14.24
C ALA A 70 -23.64 -9.12 15.03
N GLU A 71 -23.13 -8.04 15.61
CA GLU A 71 -23.93 -7.02 16.30
C GLU A 71 -24.96 -6.38 15.37
N ALA A 72 -24.56 -6.00 14.16
CA ALA A 72 -25.48 -5.45 13.17
C ALA A 72 -26.63 -6.42 12.85
N LYS A 73 -26.33 -7.70 12.58
CA LYS A 73 -27.34 -8.73 12.27
C LYS A 73 -28.35 -8.95 13.41
N ASN A 74 -27.91 -8.88 14.65
CA ASN A 74 -28.78 -9.04 15.81
C ASN A 74 -29.71 -7.82 15.98
N SER A 75 -29.19 -6.60 15.80
CA SER A 75 -29.99 -5.38 15.84
C SER A 75 -31.09 -5.34 14.75
N PHE A 76 -30.83 -5.91 13.57
CA PHE A 76 -31.83 -6.02 12.49
C PHE A 76 -32.86 -7.14 12.71
N ARG A 77 -32.62 -8.12 13.59
CA ARG A 77 -33.63 -9.13 13.95
C ARG A 77 -34.58 -8.59 15.01
N ASP A 78 -34.07 -7.81 15.97
CA ASP A 78 -34.85 -7.28 17.09
C ASP A 78 -35.88 -6.21 16.65
N GLN A 79 -35.59 -5.46 15.59
CA GLN A 79 -36.52 -4.47 15.02
C GLN A 79 -37.63 -5.06 14.13
N ARG A 80 -37.63 -6.37 13.89
CA ARG A 80 -38.61 -7.07 13.04
C ARG A 80 -39.57 -7.97 13.84
N ASN A 81 -39.57 -7.85 15.16
CA ASN A 81 -40.49 -8.51 16.10
C ASN A 81 -41.18 -7.46 16.98
#